data_AF-A0A6M2E3D4-F1
#
_entry.id   AF-A0A6M2E3D4-F1
#
_cell.length_a   1.000
_cell.length_b   1.000
_cell.length_c   1.000
_cell.angle_alpha   90.00
_cell.angle_beta   90.00
_cell.angle_gamma   90.00
#
_symmetry.space_group_name_H-M   'P 1'
#
loop_
_entity.id
_entity.type
_entity.pdbx_description
1 polymer ?
#
loop_
_entity_poly.entity_id
_entity_poly.type
_entity_poly.pdbx_seq_one_letter_code
_entity_poly.pdbx_strand_id
1 'polypeptide(L)'
;MSVFQFVNVLILLFEVIYGYIPNIWFVFGIVLWEGLLGGGAYVNTFYRMTHEIPLKERKFSMGITALADSLGIAIAGWIAIPTHNALCTLPKL
;
A
#
# COMPACT_ATOMS: atom_id res chain seq x y z
N MET A 1 -2.99 10.49 -2.15
CA MET A 1 -2.71 9.10 -2.55
C MET A 1 -2.97 8.14 -1.40
N SER A 2 -2.40 8.35 -0.20
CA SER A 2 -2.56 7.45 0.96
C SER A 2 -4.01 7.25 1.43
N VAL A 3 -4.88 8.25 1.29
CA VAL A 3 -6.32 8.10 1.60
C VAL A 3 -6.99 7.04 0.71
N PHE A 4 -6.70 7.02 -0.58
CA PHE A 4 -7.25 6.02 -1.50
C PHE A 4 -6.71 4.61 -1.20
N GLN A 5 -5.44 4.48 -0.82
CA GLN A 5 -4.90 3.19 -0.38
C GLN A 5 -5.60 2.67 0.88
N PHE A 6 -5.91 3.55 1.84
CA PHE A 6 -6.65 3.16 3.03
C PHE A 6 -8.08 2.70 2.70
N VAL A 7 -8.75 3.38 1.77
CA VAL A 7 -10.07 2.97 1.27
C VAL A 7 -10.01 1.58 0.61
N ASN A 8 -8.99 1.30 -0.22
CA ASN A 8 -8.81 -0.01 -0.83
C ASN A 8 -8.65 -1.13 0.21
N VAL A 9 -7.86 -0.90 1.27
CA VAL A 9 -7.70 -1.86 2.36
C VAL A 9 -9.03 -2.12 3.07
N LEU A 10 -9.82 -1.09 3.34
CA LEU A 10 -11.14 -1.27 3.95
C LEU A 10 -12.05 -2.09 3.03
N ILE A 11 -12.16 -1.74 1.75
CA ILE A 11 -13.00 -2.48 0.79
C ILE A 11 -12.62 -3.96 0.76
N LEU A 12 -11.33 -4.28 0.61
CA LEU A 12 -10.87 -5.67 0.56
C LEU A 12 -11.02 -6.39 1.91
N LEU A 13 -10.89 -5.69 3.04
CA LEU A 13 -11.14 -6.28 4.36
C LEU A 13 -12.62 -6.63 4.55
N PHE A 14 -13.52 -5.73 4.15
CA PHE A 14 -14.96 -5.99 4.16
C PHE A 14 -15.31 -7.15 3.20
N GLU A 15 -14.64 -7.25 2.06
CA GLU A 15 -14.83 -8.39 1.15
C GLU A 15 -14.50 -9.72 1.82
N VAL A 16 -13.39 -9.80 2.55
CA VAL A 16 -13.01 -11.03 3.27
C VAL A 16 -14.03 -11.41 4.36
N ILE A 17 -14.69 -10.42 4.97
CA ILE A 17 -15.66 -10.65 6.06
C ILE A 17 -17.06 -10.99 5.53
N TYR A 18 -17.53 -10.32 4.48
CA TYR A 18 -18.92 -10.41 3.99
C TYR A 18 -19.07 -11.20 2.68
N GLY A 19 -17.99 -11.46 1.94
CA GLY A 19 -17.98 -12.27 0.72
C GLY A 19 -18.92 -11.75 -0.38
N TYR A 20 -18.88 -10.46 -0.69
CA TYR A 20 -19.82 -9.83 -1.62
C TYR A 20 -19.34 -9.84 -3.09
N ILE A 21 -18.06 -10.16 -3.38
CA ILE A 21 -17.52 -10.23 -4.74
C ILE A 21 -17.55 -11.69 -5.24
N PRO A 22 -18.45 -12.03 -6.19
CA PRO A 22 -18.56 -13.38 -6.72
C PRO A 22 -17.45 -13.74 -7.73
N ASN A 23 -16.67 -12.75 -8.20
CA ASN A 23 -15.73 -12.93 -9.30
C ASN A 23 -14.36 -12.28 -9.02
N ILE A 24 -13.30 -13.10 -9.10
CA ILE A 24 -11.90 -12.70 -8.84
C ILE A 24 -11.37 -11.57 -9.74
N TRP A 25 -11.94 -11.38 -10.94
CA TRP A 25 -11.52 -10.32 -11.86
C TRP A 25 -11.65 -8.91 -11.25
N PHE A 26 -12.64 -8.69 -10.37
CA PHE A 26 -12.79 -7.41 -9.67
C PHE A 26 -11.63 -7.16 -8.70
N VAL A 27 -11.18 -8.21 -7.99
CA VAL A 27 -10.04 -8.11 -7.07
C VAL A 27 -8.77 -7.77 -7.84
N PHE A 28 -8.53 -8.42 -8.98
CA PHE A 28 -7.39 -8.08 -9.83
C PHE A 28 -7.43 -6.63 -10.34
N GLY A 29 -8.62 -6.12 -10.68
CA GLY A 29 -8.80 -4.71 -11.04
C GLY A 29 -8.42 -3.75 -9.92
N ILE A 30 -8.83 -4.04 -8.67
CA ILE A 30 -8.50 -3.24 -7.49
C ILE A 30 -6.99 -3.29 -7.21
N VAL A 31 -6.35 -4.46 -7.27
CA VAL A 31 -4.91 -4.61 -7.05
C VAL A 31 -4.10 -3.86 -8.11
N LEU A 32 -4.52 -3.93 -9.38
CA LEU A 32 -3.88 -3.17 -10.45
C LEU A 32 -4.00 -1.66 -10.20
N TRP A 33 -5.18 -1.19 -9.80
CA TRP A 33 -5.41 0.21 -9.43
C TRP A 33 -4.53 0.65 -8.25
N GLU A 34 -4.43 -0.18 -7.22
CA GLU A 34 -3.57 0.08 -6.06
C GLU A 34 -2.09 0.21 -6.47
N GLY A 35 -1.61 -0.68 -7.33
CA GLY A 35 -0.25 -0.65 -7.86
C GLY A 35 0.04 0.64 -8.64
N LEU A 36 -0.90 1.10 -9.48
CA LEU A 36 -0.76 2.36 -10.21
C LEU A 36 -0.70 3.58 -9.28
N LEU A 37 -1.55 3.60 -8.23
CA LEU A 37 -1.52 4.66 -7.22
C LEU A 37 -0.21 4.69 -6.44
N GLY A 38 0.30 3.52 -6.04
CA GLY A 38 1.58 3.39 -5.33
C GLY A 38 2.76 3.86 -6.18
N GLY A 39 2.85 3.39 -7.43
CA GLY A 39 3.90 3.79 -8.37
C GLY A 39 3.84 5.29 -8.72
N GLY A 40 2.64 5.83 -8.92
CA GLY A 40 2.44 7.26 -9.17
C GLY A 40 2.83 8.12 -7.98
N ALA A 41 2.52 7.68 -6.75
CA ALA A 41 2.94 8.36 -5.53
C ALA A 41 4.47 8.38 -5.41
N TYR A 42 5.14 7.26 -5.68
CA TYR A 42 6.60 7.12 -5.64
C TYR A 42 7.29 8.10 -6.59
N VAL A 43 6.93 8.07 -7.89
CA VAL A 43 7.58 8.95 -8.87
C VAL A 43 7.33 10.42 -8.53
N ASN A 44 6.12 10.76 -8.09
CA ASN A 44 5.77 12.13 -7.74
C ASN A 44 6.52 12.66 -6.50
N THR A 45 6.73 11.84 -5.46
CA THR A 45 7.54 12.25 -4.30
C THR A 45 9.01 12.45 -4.68
N PHE A 46 9.60 11.54 -5.45
CA PHE A 46 10.99 11.70 -5.91
C PHE A 46 11.17 12.89 -6.87
N TYR A 47 10.19 13.14 -7.73
CA TYR A 47 10.18 14.32 -8.61
C TYR A 47 10.13 15.62 -7.82
N ARG A 48 9.23 15.72 -6.82
CA ARG A 48 9.11 16.90 -5.95
C ARG A 48 10.35 17.12 -5.10
N MET A 49 10.91 16.06 -4.50
CA MET A 49 12.16 16.15 -3.74
C MET A 49 13.33 16.69 -4.57
N THR A 50 13.37 16.36 -5.86
CA THR A 50 14.42 16.86 -6.76
C THR A 50 14.29 18.36 -7.04
N HIS A 51 13.09 18.94 -6.96
CA HIS A 51 12.85 20.36 -7.21
C HIS A 51 12.87 21.22 -5.95
N GLU A 52 12.33 20.73 -4.83
CA GLU A 52 12.20 21.50 -3.58
C GLU A 52 13.45 21.44 -2.69
N ILE A 53 14.26 20.37 -2.77
CA ILE A 53 15.40 20.16 -1.86
C ILE A 53 16.73 20.62 -2.48
N PRO A 54 17.55 21.42 -1.75
CA PRO A 54 18.87 21.84 -2.20
C PRO A 54 19.82 20.67 -2.43
N LEU A 55 20.74 20.79 -3.40
CA LEU A 55 21.62 19.72 -3.85
C LEU A 55 22.44 19.05 -2.73
N LYS A 56 22.83 19.84 -1.71
CA LYS A 56 23.64 19.38 -0.58
C LYS A 56 22.91 18.35 0.28
N GLU A 57 21.60 18.48 0.45
CA GLU A 57 20.79 17.63 1.33
C GLU A 57 20.00 16.58 0.54
N ARG A 58 19.75 16.81 -0.76
CA ARG A 58 18.95 15.94 -1.62
C ARG A 58 19.33 14.46 -1.55
N LYS A 59 20.63 14.13 -1.64
CA LYS A 59 21.09 12.73 -1.61
C LYS A 59 20.76 12.04 -0.28
N PHE A 60 20.87 12.77 0.82
CA PHE A 60 20.56 12.27 2.15
C PHE A 60 19.04 12.10 2.33
N SER A 61 18.25 13.11 1.95
CA SER A 61 16.78 13.05 2.01
C SER A 61 16.21 11.93 1.13
N MET A 62 16.74 11.73 -0.07
CA MET A 62 16.34 10.61 -0.93
C MET A 62 16.69 9.25 -0.31
N GLY A 63 17.87 9.14 0.32
CA GLY A 63 18.29 7.93 1.02
C GLY A 63 17.39 7.58 2.21
N ILE A 64 17.07 8.56 3.07
CA ILE A 64 16.13 8.39 4.18
C ILE A 64 14.74 8.01 3.67
N THR A 65 14.26 8.67 2.61
CA THR A 65 12.93 8.39 2.05
C THR A 65 12.83 6.95 1.54
N ALA A 66 13.84 6.45 0.83
CA ALA A 66 13.88 5.07 0.35
C ALA A 66 13.99 4.06 1.51
N LEU A 67 14.74 4.38 2.55
CA LEU A 67 14.83 3.55 3.76
C LEU A 67 13.47 3.48 4.48
N ALA A 68 12.79 4.62 4.64
CA ALA A 68 11.49 4.70 5.29
C ALA A 68 10.42 3.91 4.52
N ASP A 69 10.44 3.98 3.18
CA ASP A 69 9.58 3.17 2.31
C ASP A 69 9.82 1.66 2.52
N SER A 70 11.08 1.24 2.52
CA SER A 70 11.46 -0.16 2.72
C SER A 70 11.05 -0.69 4.11
N LEU A 71 11.24 0.12 5.15
CA LEU A 71 10.79 -0.20 6.51
C LEU A 71 9.27 -0.30 6.60
N GLY A 72 8.55 0.62 5.96
CA GLY A 72 7.09 0.59 5.90
C GLY A 72 6.58 -0.72 5.27
N ILE A 73 7.16 -1.13 4.14
CA ILE A 73 6.82 -2.39 3.46
C ILE A 73 7.14 -3.59 4.36
N ALA A 74 8.29 -3.60 5.05
CA ALA A 74 8.67 -4.69 5.94
C ALA A 74 7.70 -4.85 7.12
N ILE A 75 7.32 -3.74 7.77
CA ILE A 75 6.34 -3.75 8.87
C ILE A 75 4.97 -4.19 8.35
N ALA A 76 4.54 -3.71 7.18
CA ALA A 76 3.28 -4.13 6.57
C ALA A 76 3.26 -5.65 6.30
N GLY A 77 4.34 -6.21 5.77
CA GLY A 77 4.49 -7.66 5.57
C GLY A 77 4.44 -8.44 6.89
N TRP A 78 5.08 -7.92 7.94
CA TRP A 78 5.01 -8.54 9.27
C TRP A 78 3.59 -8.52 9.85
N ILE A 79 2.84 -7.43 9.69
CA ILE A 79 1.44 -7.31 10.15
C ILE A 79 0.48 -8.18 9.30
N ALA A 80 0.78 -8.38 8.02
CA ALA A 80 -0.06 -9.16 7.12
C ALA A 80 -0.20 -10.64 7.55
N ILE A 81 0.87 -11.25 8.06
CA ILE A 81 0.88 -12.66 8.49
C ILE A 81 -0.11 -12.94 9.64
N PRO A 82 -0.05 -12.26 10.81
CA PRO A 82 -1.01 -12.49 11.88
C PRO A 82 -2.43 -12.07 11.48
N THR A 83 -2.57 -11.01 10.67
CA THR A 83 -3.87 -10.58 10.15
C THR A 83 -4.51 -11.68 9.30
N HIS A 84 -3.74 -12.30 8.40
CA HIS A 84 -4.20 -13.42 7.59
C HIS A 84 -4.64 -14.61 8.45
N ASN A 85 -3.85 -14.98 9.47
CA ASN A 85 -4.21 -16.06 10.39
C ASN A 85 -5.51 -15.78 11.15
N ALA A 86 -5.71 -14.54 11.61
CA ALA A 86 -6.94 -14.13 12.28
C ALA A 86 -8.16 -14.12 11.34
N LEU A 87 -7.96 -13.78 10.07
CA LEU A 87 -9.03 -13.83 9.07
C LEU A 87 -9.42 -15.28 8.71
N CYS A 88 -8.44 -16.19 8.65
CA CYS A 88 -8.68 -17.60 8.35
C CYS A 88 -9.41 -18.37 9.47
N THR A 89 -9.39 -17.88 10.71
CA THR A 89 -10.11 -18.49 11.84
C THR A 89 -11.54 -17.98 12.00
N LEU A 90 -11.96 -16.95 11.24
CA LEU A 90 -13.34 -16.48 11.25
C LEU A 90 -14.28 -17.56 10.71
N PRO A 91 -15.42 -17.83 11.38
CA PRO A 91 -16.45 -18.68 10.82
C PRO A 91 -16.98 -18.02 9.55
N LYS A 92 -16.83 -18.72 8.42
CA LYS A 92 -17.40 -18.28 7.14
C LYS A 92 -18.92 -18.33 7.27
N LEU A 93 -19.57 -17.18 7.10
CA LEU A 93 -21.03 -17.07 7.10
C LEU A 93 -21.64 -17.79 5.88
#